data_AF-A0A844M1C0-F1
#
_entry.id   AF-A0A844M1C0-F1
#
_cell.length_a   1.000
_cell.length_b   1.000
_cell.length_c   1.000
_cell.angle_alpha   90.00
_cell.angle_beta   90.00
_cell.angle_gamma   90.00
#
_symmetry.space_group_name_H-M   'P 1'
#
loop_
_entity.id
_entity.type
_entity.pdbx_description
1 polymer ?
#
loop_
_entity_poly.entity_id
_entity_poly.type
_entity_poly.pdbx_seq_one_letter_code
_entity_poly.pdbx_strand_id
1 'polypeptide(L)'
;MRYQSTRPKRQFLAGVSCPKCQTMDAVVQVRVFEPEPDEYIECTQCGHTERRPDPEAIIEKNALANDAMSTGTSGTVKFLD
;
A
#
# COMPACT_ATOMS: atom_id res chain seq x y z
N MET A 1 5.59 27.72 15.53
CA MET A 1 6.06 26.32 15.58
C MET A 1 4.94 25.39 15.13
N ARG A 2 5.21 24.39 14.28
CA ARG A 2 4.27 23.30 14.02
C ARG A 2 4.40 22.29 15.17
N TYR A 3 3.32 22.02 15.90
CA TYR A 3 3.32 20.99 16.94
C TYR A 3 3.51 19.61 16.28
N GLN A 4 4.68 19.01 16.46
CA GLN A 4 4.94 17.63 16.10
C GLN A 4 4.65 16.76 17.32
N SER A 5 3.43 16.21 17.37
CA SER A 5 3.08 15.17 18.33
C SER A 5 3.84 13.89 17.98
N THR A 6 4.57 13.33 18.95
CA THR A 6 5.19 12.00 18.85
C THR A 6 4.18 10.86 18.99
N ARG A 7 2.92 11.18 19.33
CA ARG A 7 1.85 10.18 19.42
C ARG A 7 1.63 9.50 18.07
N PRO A 8 1.38 8.18 18.07
CA PRO A 8 1.03 7.45 16.85
C PRO A 8 -0.13 8.12 16.12
N LYS A 9 0.02 8.26 14.80
CA LYS A 9 -1.01 8.84 13.94
C LYS A 9 -1.72 7.74 13.19
N ARG A 10 -3.05 7.80 13.19
CA ARG A 10 -3.91 6.88 12.44
C ARG A 10 -4.57 7.66 11.31
N GLN A 11 -4.42 7.20 10.08
CA GLN A 11 -4.99 7.80 8.87
C GLN A 11 -5.88 6.78 8.19
N PHE A 12 -7.13 7.16 7.93
CA PHE A 12 -8.06 6.32 7.19
C PHE A 12 -7.73 6.28 5.69
N LEU A 13 -7.81 5.09 5.07
CA LEU A 13 -7.56 4.89 3.64
C LEU A 13 -8.87 4.61 2.90
N ALA A 14 -9.38 5.63 2.20
CA ALA A 14 -10.59 5.51 1.38
C ALA A 14 -10.30 4.77 0.06
N GLY A 15 -11.26 3.96 -0.39
CA GLY A 15 -11.19 3.19 -1.64
C GLY A 15 -10.27 1.97 -1.58
N VAL A 16 -9.76 1.61 -0.41
CA VAL A 16 -8.88 0.45 -0.22
C VAL A 16 -9.68 -0.73 0.32
N SER A 17 -9.58 -1.89 -0.33
CA SER A 17 -10.12 -3.15 0.17
C SER A 17 -9.08 -3.87 1.02
N CYS A 18 -9.54 -4.47 2.12
CA CYS A 18 -8.66 -5.31 2.94
C CYS A 18 -8.20 -6.55 2.15
N PRO A 19 -6.90 -6.88 2.09
CA PRO A 19 -6.43 -8.06 1.36
C PRO A 19 -6.92 -9.39 1.96
N LYS A 20 -7.26 -9.41 3.27
CA LYS A 20 -7.70 -10.61 3.98
C LYS A 20 -9.21 -10.86 3.88
N CYS A 21 -10.04 -9.86 4.19
CA CYS A 21 -11.50 -10.00 4.25
C CYS A 21 -12.25 -9.26 3.14
N GLN A 22 -11.54 -8.57 2.25
CA GLN A 22 -12.08 -7.86 1.07
C GLN A 22 -13.11 -6.76 1.37
N THR A 23 -13.30 -6.40 2.63
CA THR A 23 -14.12 -5.26 3.03
C THR A 23 -13.49 -3.96 2.54
N MET A 24 -14.25 -3.16 1.81
CA MET A 24 -13.84 -1.82 1.40
C MET A 24 -13.86 -0.86 2.59
N ASP A 25 -13.04 0.19 2.53
CA ASP A 25 -13.11 1.33 3.44
C ASP A 25 -12.96 0.92 4.92
N ALA A 26 -12.17 -0.13 5.14
CA ALA A 26 -11.95 -0.75 6.45
C ALA A 26 -10.48 -0.71 6.88
N VAL A 27 -9.62 -0.03 6.12
CA VAL A 27 -8.17 -0.04 6.33
C VAL A 27 -7.70 1.31 6.87
N VAL A 28 -6.90 1.27 7.93
CA VAL A 28 -6.22 2.44 8.51
C VAL A 28 -4.72 2.26 8.43
N GLN A 29 -4.01 3.31 8.06
CA GLN A 29 -2.56 3.41 8.15
C GLN A 29 -2.20 3.93 9.54
N VAL A 30 -1.31 3.24 10.24
CA VAL A 30 -0.76 3.64 11.53
C VAL A 30 0.71 3.98 11.37
N ARG A 31 1.09 5.18 11.81
CA ARG A 31 2.46 5.65 11.86
C ARG A 31 2.88 5.83 13.30
N VAL A 32 3.87 5.06 13.72
CA VAL A 32 4.50 5.13 15.04
C VAL A 32 5.79 5.93 14.89
N PHE A 33 6.08 6.82 15.84
CA PHE A 33 7.27 7.68 15.79
C PHE A 33 8.32 7.31 16.84
N GLU A 34 7.89 6.67 17.95
CA GLU A 34 8.74 6.30 19.07
C GLU A 34 8.36 4.88 19.54
N PRO A 35 9.33 4.06 19.99
CA PRO A 35 10.76 4.35 20.10
C PRO A 35 11.50 4.34 18.74
N GLU A 36 11.02 3.57 17.77
CA GLU A 36 11.54 3.54 16.40
C GLU A 36 10.40 3.89 15.42
N PRO A 37 10.68 4.63 14.34
CA PRO A 37 9.66 4.96 13.36
C PRO A 37 9.20 3.71 12.61
N ASP A 38 7.91 3.42 12.69
CA ASP A 38 7.31 2.28 12.00
C ASP A 38 5.98 2.66 11.33
N GLU A 39 5.65 1.94 10.28
CA GLU A 39 4.43 2.13 9.51
C GLU A 39 3.79 0.80 9.13
N TYR A 40 2.52 0.65 9.48
CA TYR A 40 1.72 -0.53 9.15
C TYR A 40 0.29 -0.16 8.80
N ILE A 41 -0.40 -1.06 8.11
CA ILE A 41 -1.83 -0.99 7.89
C ILE A 41 -2.55 -1.93 8.85
N GLU A 42 -3.77 -1.56 9.24
CA GLU A 42 -4.65 -2.33 10.11
C GLU A 42 -6.06 -2.31 9.52
N CYS A 43 -6.71 -3.47 9.47
CA CYS A 43 -8.12 -3.57 9.12
C CYS A 43 -9.00 -3.50 10.36
N THR A 44 -9.91 -2.53 10.43
CA THR A 44 -10.82 -2.32 11.56
C THR A 44 -11.94 -3.37 11.65
N GLN A 45 -12.16 -4.16 10.59
CA GLN A 45 -13.20 -5.19 10.53
C GLN A 45 -12.68 -6.57 10.95
N CYS A 46 -11.55 -7.01 10.41
CA CYS A 46 -11.00 -8.35 10.68
C CYS A 46 -9.74 -8.36 11.56
N GLY A 47 -9.23 -7.18 11.94
CA GLY A 47 -8.03 -7.04 12.78
C GLY A 47 -6.72 -7.39 12.07
N HIS A 48 -6.73 -7.56 10.75
CA HIS A 48 -5.53 -7.87 9.97
C HIS A 48 -4.53 -6.72 9.99
N THR A 49 -3.25 -7.02 10.20
CA THR A 49 -2.16 -6.03 10.17
C THR A 49 -1.05 -6.46 9.23
N GLU A 50 -0.51 -5.49 8.48
CA GLU A 50 0.62 -5.71 7.58
C GLU A 50 1.58 -4.52 7.66
N ARG A 51 2.89 -4.81 7.79
CA ARG A 51 3.94 -3.78 7.72
C ARG A 51 4.28 -3.48 6.27
N ARG A 52 4.69 -2.24 6.01
CA ARG A 52 5.19 -1.87 4.69
C ARG A 52 6.48 -2.67 4.39
N PRO A 53 6.60 -3.35 3.24
CA PRO A 53 7.84 -4.01 2.85
C PRO A 53 8.98 -3.01 2.70
N ASP A 54 10.21 -3.46 2.94
CA ASP A 54 11.41 -2.65 2.72
C ASP A 54 11.48 -2.12 1.29
N PRO A 55 11.98 -0.89 1.09
CA PRO A 55 12.05 -0.27 -0.24
C PRO A 55 12.85 -1.12 -1.24
N GLU A 56 13.90 -1.80 -0.79
CA GLU A 56 14.69 -2.72 -1.63
C GLU A 56 13.85 -3.91 -2.11
N ALA A 57 13.06 -4.52 -1.22
CA ALA A 57 12.15 -5.60 -1.57
C ALA A 57 11.04 -5.17 -2.55
N ILE A 58 10.64 -3.89 -2.53
CA ILE A 58 9.71 -3.33 -3.52
C ILE A 58 10.40 -3.16 -4.88
N ILE A 59 11.65 -2.69 -4.91
CA ILE A 59 12.42 -2.50 -6.14
C ILE A 59 12.64 -3.84 -6.85
N GLU A 60 13.05 -4.87 -6.12
CA GLU A 60 13.22 -6.22 -6.68
C GLU A 60 11.93 -6.77 -7.29
N LYS A 61 10.81 -6.67 -6.56
CA LYS A 61 9.50 -7.11 -7.06
C LYS A 61 9.07 -6.36 -8.31
N ASN A 62 9.33 -5.05 -8.36
CA ASN A 62 9.00 -4.24 -9.53
C ASN A 62 9.90 -4.57 -10.73
N ALA A 63 11.18 -4.85 -10.52
CA ALA A 63 12.09 -5.26 -11.60
C ALA A 63 11.59 -6.55 -12.28
N LEU A 64 11.24 -7.57 -11.48
CA LEU A 64 10.69 -8.83 -11.98
C LEU A 64 9.39 -8.66 -12.79
N ALA A 65 8.52 -7.73 -12.37
CA ALA A 65 7.27 -7.44 -13.08
C ALA A 65 7.51 -6.76 -14.44
N ASN A 66 8.52 -5.89 -14.55
CA ASN A 66 8.85 -5.20 -15.79
C ASN A 66 9.47 -6.14 -16.84
N ASP A 67 10.26 -7.12 -16.42
CA ASP A 67 10.84 -8.13 -17.33
C ASP A 67 9.76 -8.95 -18.03
N ALA A 68 8.68 -9.31 -17.32
CA ALA A 68 7.54 -10.02 -17.89
C ALA A 68 6.79 -9.22 -18.97
N MET A 69 6.75 -7.88 -18.85
CA MET A 69 6.08 -6.99 -19.80
C MET A 69 6.89 -6.74 -21.08
N SER A 70 8.19 -7.08 -21.09
CA SER A 70 9.06 -6.96 -22.27
C SER A 70 8.81 -8.01 -23.35
N THR A 71 8.13 -9.12 -22.99
CA THR A 71 7.68 -10.13 -23.95
C THR A 71 6.40 -9.68 -24.66
N GLY A 72 6.58 -8.74 -25.59
CA GLY A 72 5.54 -7.90 -26.16
C GLY A 72 4.39 -8.60 -26.90
N THR A 73 3.19 -8.07 -26.66
CA THR A 73 2.11 -8.03 -27.66
C THR A 73 1.60 -6.61 -27.72
N SER A 74 2.11 -5.82 -28.66
CA SER A 74 1.56 -4.50 -28.98
C SER A 74 0.19 -4.68 -29.64
N GLY A 75 -0.89 -4.62 -28.85
CA GLY A 75 -2.25 -4.60 -29.37
C GLY A 75 -2.56 -3.25 -30.00
N THR A 76 -2.79 -3.21 -31.31
CA THR A 76 -3.28 -2.01 -31.98
C THR A 76 -4.79 -1.84 -31.70
N VAL A 77 -5.16 -0.79 -30.97
CA VAL A 77 -6.56 -0.38 -30.82
C VAL A 77 -7.01 0.36 -32.08
N LYS A 78 -7.92 -0.25 -32.84
CA LYS A 78 -8.58 0.41 -33.98
C LYS A 78 -9.75 1.22 -33.45
N PHE A 79 -9.68 2.54 -33.56
CA PHE A 79 -10.84 3.41 -33.40
C PHE A 79 -11.65 3.34 -34.71
N LEU A 80 -12.94 3.01 -34.61
CA LEU A 80 -13.89 3.19 -35.72
C LEU A 80 -14.48 4.59 -35.58
N ASP A 81 -14.38 5.38 -36.65
CA ASP A 81 -15.02 6.69 -36.82
C ASP A 81 -16.54 6.57 -37.01
#